data_AF-A0A931GUK9-F1
#
_entry.id   AF-A0A931GUK9-F1
#
_cell.length_a   1.000
_cell.length_b   1.000
_cell.length_c   1.000
_cell.angle_alpha   90.00
_cell.angle_beta   90.00
_cell.angle_gamma   90.00
#
_symmetry.space_group_name_H-M   'P 1'
#
loop_
_entity.id
_entity.type
_entity.pdbx_description
1 polymer ?
#
loop_
_entity_poly.entity_id
_entity_poly.type
_entity_poly.pdbx_seq_one_letter_code
_entity_poly.pdbx_strand_id
1 'polypeptide(L)'
;MTPNQQYPEWEDPRGRNVPAPQGWGRNSEDDEFIDRIAKSGLDDSAPTEQFPVQPRREPAPQPPQHSDWNDPNWTSPDWNDTVWAEGVGEVVDKRLLEGPRWSQLTHASFGAPVGNGWGFGPSYDAWEGDVKFAQRYVRGSIQAEDVNDFLSEEQIEQLPVRFEYIPVEEKGLFLHSKPAGSDSTGRKGNTFTHAYIDHDTTEPSQLRYPVLAYGSPDFKTPFGSADVNSIELSHDDDGPNAGAFDLQWAWIVVRQMMAAEGVIYAVQDALEAGQLPVILTKTSVEATAWIMVLSCTMSVKEARSLLRFSTFERATSFEVRSFAAEVGRTVLAAPLDDDQAFRAITGVTVIDPRSGYRDYQPHSRWAQQTKLAITHFDPGGDGDVEALLDALDEVNTPDLGTLRLGAAMRLLHIDEPGTDEPGAGGFSDSGF
;
A
#
# COMPACT_ATOMS: atom_id res chain seq x y z
N MET A 1 -57.87 -7.81 -46.29
CA MET A 1 -57.40 -8.47 -47.53
C MET A 1 -56.38 -7.56 -48.21
N THR A 2 -55.31 -8.19 -48.72
CA THR A 2 -54.05 -7.68 -49.32
C THR A 2 -53.09 -6.87 -48.42
N PRO A 3 -51.75 -7.04 -48.55
CA PRO A 3 -51.01 -8.31 -48.70
C PRO A 3 -49.78 -8.39 -47.77
N ASN A 4 -49.33 -9.64 -47.50
CA ASN A 4 -48.07 -9.97 -46.86
C ASN A 4 -46.87 -9.36 -47.59
N GLN A 5 -46.06 -8.59 -46.87
CA GLN A 5 -44.71 -8.22 -47.29
C GLN A 5 -43.75 -9.20 -46.62
N GLN A 6 -43.20 -10.15 -47.40
CA GLN A 6 -42.19 -11.09 -46.94
C GLN A 6 -40.85 -10.35 -46.76
N TYR A 7 -40.27 -10.46 -45.57
CA TYR A 7 -38.87 -10.12 -45.33
C TYR A 7 -37.98 -11.26 -45.83
N PRO A 8 -36.78 -11.00 -46.38
CA PRO A 8 -35.86 -12.06 -46.76
C PRO A 8 -35.34 -12.78 -45.51
N GLU A 9 -35.50 -14.10 -45.48
CA GLU A 9 -34.88 -14.98 -44.48
C GLU A 9 -33.36 -14.98 -44.69
N TRP A 10 -32.60 -14.77 -43.62
CA TRP A 10 -31.15 -14.99 -43.60
C TRP A 10 -30.89 -16.45 -43.28
N GLU A 11 -30.33 -17.21 -44.21
CA GLU A 11 -29.81 -18.56 -43.96
C GLU A 11 -28.35 -18.49 -43.47
N ASP A 12 -28.08 -19.02 -42.28
CA ASP A 12 -26.73 -19.46 -41.89
C ASP A 12 -26.30 -20.63 -42.81
N PRO A 13 -25.01 -20.77 -43.17
CA PRO A 13 -24.47 -21.88 -43.97
C PRO A 13 -24.76 -23.32 -43.44
N ARG A 14 -25.48 -23.50 -42.33
CA ARG A 14 -25.94 -24.80 -41.81
C ARG A 14 -27.47 -24.95 -41.71
N GLY A 15 -28.25 -24.06 -42.33
CA GLY A 15 -29.69 -24.28 -42.58
C GLY A 15 -30.57 -24.39 -41.33
N ARG A 16 -30.30 -23.62 -40.26
CA ARG A 16 -31.14 -23.56 -39.06
C ARG A 16 -31.69 -22.16 -38.83
N ASN A 17 -33.00 -22.07 -38.63
CA ASN A 17 -33.70 -20.82 -38.26
C ASN A 17 -33.40 -20.44 -36.81
N VAL A 18 -32.86 -19.24 -36.59
CA VAL A 18 -32.64 -18.65 -35.26
C VAL A 18 -33.38 -17.30 -35.21
N PRO A 19 -34.21 -17.02 -34.19
CA PRO A 19 -34.86 -15.72 -34.05
C PRO A 19 -33.87 -14.66 -33.56
N ALA A 20 -33.95 -13.44 -34.10
CA ALA A 20 -33.15 -12.31 -33.66
C ALA A 20 -33.52 -11.89 -32.22
N PRO A 21 -32.54 -11.52 -31.36
CA PRO A 21 -32.85 -10.96 -30.04
C PRO A 21 -33.51 -9.59 -30.18
N GLN A 22 -34.57 -9.35 -29.40
CA GLN A 22 -35.21 -8.04 -29.26
C GLN A 22 -34.24 -7.08 -28.55
N GLY A 23 -33.98 -5.89 -29.13
CA GLY A 23 -33.26 -4.83 -28.43
C GLY A 23 -32.35 -3.93 -29.28
N TRP A 24 -32.20 -4.17 -30.59
CA TRP A 24 -31.36 -3.30 -31.43
C TRP A 24 -32.20 -2.22 -32.13
N GLY A 25 -32.24 -1.02 -31.55
CA GLY A 25 -32.65 0.19 -32.26
C GLY A 25 -31.51 0.69 -33.13
N ARG A 26 -31.79 1.01 -34.41
CA ARG A 26 -30.85 1.73 -35.29
C ARG A 26 -30.73 3.18 -34.81
N ASN A 27 -29.51 3.65 -34.54
CA ASN A 27 -29.21 5.07 -34.42
C ASN A 27 -28.91 5.65 -35.81
N SER A 28 -29.48 6.81 -36.09
CA SER A 28 -29.51 7.50 -37.39
C SER A 28 -28.25 8.34 -37.69
N GLU A 29 -27.09 7.96 -37.17
CA GLU A 29 -25.83 8.70 -37.36
C GLU A 29 -24.93 8.12 -38.47
N ASP A 30 -25.20 6.89 -38.93
CA ASP A 30 -24.40 6.24 -39.98
C ASP A 30 -24.76 6.68 -41.41
N ASP A 31 -25.91 7.35 -41.60
CA ASP A 31 -26.37 7.79 -42.92
C ASP A 31 -25.82 9.18 -43.33
N GLU A 32 -25.29 9.99 -42.40
CA GLU A 32 -24.70 11.31 -42.72
C GLU A 32 -23.24 11.23 -43.20
N PHE A 33 -22.54 10.14 -42.90
CA PHE A 33 -21.13 9.98 -43.27
C PHE A 33 -20.96 9.60 -44.75
N ILE A 34 -21.90 8.83 -45.31
CA ILE A 34 -21.85 8.36 -46.69
C ILE A 34 -22.25 9.48 -47.68
N ASP A 35 -23.09 10.45 -47.29
CA ASP A 35 -23.46 11.58 -48.17
C ASP A 35 -22.35 12.66 -48.30
N ARG A 36 -21.39 12.68 -47.37
CA ARG A 36 -20.23 13.60 -47.40
C ARG A 36 -19.11 13.17 -48.35
N ILE A 37 -18.96 11.87 -48.60
CA ILE A 37 -17.89 11.35 -49.46
C ILE A 37 -18.24 11.48 -50.95
N ALA A 38 -19.53 11.67 -51.29
CA ALA A 38 -19.98 11.86 -52.67
C ALA A 38 -19.83 13.29 -53.22
N LYS A 39 -19.42 14.29 -52.42
CA LYS A 39 -19.46 15.72 -52.79
C LYS A 39 -18.12 16.47 -52.91
N SER A 40 -16.97 15.82 -52.75
CA SER A 40 -15.66 16.49 -52.96
C SER A 40 -14.96 15.93 -54.20
N GLY A 41 -15.15 16.59 -55.34
CA GLY A 41 -14.37 16.37 -56.55
C GLY A 41 -12.90 16.69 -56.33
N LEU A 42 -12.04 15.81 -56.83
CA LEU A 42 -10.58 15.92 -56.87
C LEU A 42 -10.14 17.03 -57.84
N ASP A 43 -9.09 17.77 -57.46
CA ASP A 43 -8.07 18.20 -58.42
C ASP A 43 -6.67 18.09 -57.80
N ASP A 44 -5.76 17.53 -58.59
CA ASP A 44 -4.38 17.18 -58.29
C ASP A 44 -3.47 18.35 -58.70
N SER A 45 -2.72 18.96 -57.76
CA SER A 45 -1.36 19.48 -58.05
C SER A 45 -0.66 20.15 -56.86
N ALA A 46 0.61 19.74 -56.68
CA ALA A 46 1.74 20.45 -56.04
C ALA A 46 1.93 20.29 -54.49
N PRO A 47 3.14 20.57 -53.96
CA PRO A 47 4.14 19.53 -53.71
C PRO A 47 4.57 19.41 -52.24
N THR A 48 5.28 18.33 -51.99
CA THR A 48 5.78 17.79 -50.72
C THR A 48 6.58 18.78 -49.85
N GLU A 49 6.05 19.10 -48.66
CA GLU A 49 6.85 19.55 -47.51
C GLU A 49 6.77 18.52 -46.39
N GLN A 50 7.94 18.07 -45.95
CA GLN A 50 8.13 17.11 -44.88
C GLN A 50 7.86 17.77 -43.53
N PHE A 51 6.77 17.37 -42.87
CA PHE A 51 6.56 17.61 -41.44
C PHE A 51 7.02 16.38 -40.63
N PRO A 52 7.51 16.58 -39.39
CA PRO A 52 7.99 15.49 -38.55
C PRO A 52 6.85 14.53 -38.22
N VAL A 53 7.11 13.23 -38.41
CA VAL A 53 6.21 12.12 -38.12
C VAL A 53 5.83 12.18 -36.63
N GLN A 54 4.56 12.49 -36.34
CA GLN A 54 4.00 12.16 -35.04
C GLN A 54 3.94 10.62 -34.90
N PRO A 55 4.26 10.06 -33.72
CA PRO A 55 4.12 8.62 -33.52
C PRO A 55 2.65 8.24 -33.75
N ARG A 56 2.41 7.30 -34.68
CA ARG A 56 1.11 6.67 -34.86
C ARG A 56 0.71 6.07 -33.52
N ARG A 57 -0.45 6.47 -32.99
CA ARG A 57 -1.15 5.65 -31.99
C ARG A 57 -1.41 4.30 -32.63
N GLU A 58 -0.79 3.26 -32.10
CA GLU A 58 -1.16 1.89 -32.44
C GLU A 58 -2.64 1.69 -32.10
N PRO A 59 -3.43 1.04 -32.97
CA PRO A 59 -4.76 0.64 -32.61
C PRO A 59 -4.70 -0.32 -31.41
N ALA A 60 -5.65 -0.20 -30.49
CA ALA A 60 -5.78 -1.10 -29.35
C ALA A 60 -5.71 -2.57 -29.81
N PRO A 61 -5.07 -3.47 -29.04
CA PRO A 61 -5.00 -4.88 -29.39
C PRO A 61 -6.43 -5.42 -29.54
N GLN A 62 -6.73 -5.98 -30.71
CA GLN A 62 -8.00 -6.67 -30.92
C GLN A 62 -8.04 -7.94 -30.06
N PRO A 63 -9.20 -8.32 -29.50
CA PRO A 63 -9.33 -9.57 -28.78
C PRO A 63 -8.94 -10.75 -29.67
N PRO A 64 -8.37 -11.84 -29.09
CA PRO A 64 -7.87 -12.96 -29.87
C PRO A 64 -8.99 -13.56 -30.73
N GLN A 65 -8.68 -13.80 -32.00
CA GLN A 65 -9.64 -14.42 -32.91
C GLN A 65 -9.83 -15.90 -32.55
N HIS A 66 -11.00 -16.42 -32.90
CA HIS A 66 -11.52 -17.75 -32.56
C HIS A 66 -10.66 -18.95 -33.07
N SER A 67 -9.46 -18.71 -33.62
CA SER A 67 -8.53 -19.70 -34.16
C SER A 67 -7.46 -20.18 -33.18
N ASP A 68 -7.24 -19.50 -32.05
CA ASP A 68 -6.17 -19.87 -31.09
C ASP A 68 -6.59 -20.98 -30.10
N TRP A 69 -7.79 -21.55 -30.28
CA TRP A 69 -8.46 -22.49 -29.36
C TRP A 69 -7.97 -23.95 -29.44
N ASN A 70 -6.85 -24.23 -30.10
CA ASN A 70 -6.37 -25.59 -30.35
C ASN A 70 -4.98 -25.89 -29.75
N ASP A 71 -4.54 -25.16 -28.72
CA ASP A 71 -3.38 -25.59 -27.92
C ASP A 71 -3.82 -26.60 -26.84
N PRO A 72 -3.42 -27.88 -26.94
CA PRO A 72 -3.79 -28.91 -25.97
C PRO A 72 -3.14 -28.74 -24.58
N ASN A 73 -2.21 -27.79 -24.41
CA ASN A 73 -1.59 -27.46 -23.12
C ASN A 73 -2.18 -26.19 -22.47
N TRP A 74 -3.17 -25.54 -23.09
CA TRP A 74 -3.81 -24.37 -22.51
C TRP A 74 -4.90 -24.78 -21.51
N THR A 75 -4.63 -24.63 -20.21
CA THR A 75 -5.69 -24.62 -19.20
C THR A 75 -6.41 -23.28 -19.29
N SER A 76 -7.61 -23.28 -19.86
CA SER A 76 -8.48 -22.10 -19.92
C SER A 76 -8.63 -21.48 -18.53
N PRO A 77 -8.49 -20.15 -18.38
CA PRO A 77 -9.07 -19.44 -17.25
C PRO A 77 -10.54 -19.82 -17.13
N ASP A 78 -11.07 -19.90 -15.90
CA ASP A 78 -12.50 -20.12 -15.70
C ASP A 78 -13.24 -18.82 -16.11
N TRP A 79 -13.58 -18.71 -17.40
CA TRP A 79 -14.11 -17.48 -18.00
C TRP A 79 -15.43 -16.99 -17.37
N ASN A 80 -16.10 -17.83 -16.57
CA ASN A 80 -17.29 -17.43 -15.82
C ASN A 80 -16.99 -16.31 -14.81
N ASP A 81 -15.76 -16.24 -14.30
CA ASP A 81 -15.34 -15.31 -13.25
C ASP A 81 -14.49 -14.15 -13.79
N THR A 82 -14.51 -13.88 -15.09
CA THR A 82 -13.74 -12.76 -15.68
C THR A 82 -14.62 -11.79 -16.46
N VAL A 83 -14.30 -10.50 -16.41
CA VAL A 83 -14.94 -9.41 -17.17
C VAL A 83 -13.89 -8.53 -17.82
N TRP A 84 -14.27 -7.98 -18.97
CA TRP A 84 -13.54 -6.87 -19.56
C TRP A 84 -13.82 -5.59 -18.79
N ALA A 85 -12.80 -4.98 -18.19
CA ALA A 85 -12.94 -3.66 -17.58
C ALA A 85 -12.75 -2.56 -18.63
N GLU A 86 -13.84 -1.88 -18.99
CA GLU A 86 -13.87 -0.85 -20.05
C GLU A 86 -12.98 0.37 -19.77
N GLY A 87 -12.46 0.55 -18.54
CA GLY A 87 -11.51 1.61 -18.19
C GLY A 87 -10.02 1.22 -18.25
N VAL A 88 -9.71 -0.08 -18.18
CA VAL A 88 -8.33 -0.59 -18.04
C VAL A 88 -7.86 -1.34 -19.30
N GLY A 89 -8.80 -1.76 -20.15
CA GLY A 89 -8.48 -2.47 -21.40
C GLY A 89 -7.93 -3.88 -21.17
N GLU A 90 -8.21 -4.47 -20.00
CA GLU A 90 -7.76 -5.81 -19.61
C GLU A 90 -8.94 -6.67 -19.12
N VAL A 91 -8.74 -7.99 -19.18
CA VAL A 91 -9.63 -8.99 -18.58
C VAL A 91 -9.28 -9.09 -17.09
N VAL A 92 -10.16 -8.62 -16.23
CA VAL A 92 -10.04 -8.70 -14.77
C VAL A 92 -11.00 -9.74 -14.22
N ASP A 93 -10.63 -10.36 -13.10
CA ASP A 93 -11.55 -11.23 -12.38
C ASP A 93 -12.76 -10.40 -11.91
N LYS A 94 -13.99 -10.86 -12.18
CA LYS A 94 -15.24 -10.22 -11.76
C LYS A 94 -15.26 -9.90 -10.29
N ARG A 95 -14.60 -10.71 -9.46
CA ARG A 95 -14.51 -10.51 -8.01
C ARG A 95 -13.62 -9.34 -7.60
N LEU A 96 -12.74 -8.85 -8.48
CA LEU A 96 -12.04 -7.59 -8.22
C LEU A 96 -12.97 -6.38 -8.36
N LEU A 97 -14.09 -6.53 -9.07
CA LEU A 97 -15.08 -5.47 -9.31
C LEU A 97 -16.35 -5.64 -8.47
N GLU A 98 -16.71 -6.87 -8.09
CA GLU A 98 -17.94 -7.22 -7.37
C GLU A 98 -17.70 -7.97 -6.04
N GLY A 99 -16.45 -8.30 -5.72
CA GLY A 99 -16.08 -9.04 -4.51
C GLY A 99 -15.91 -8.13 -3.29
N PRO A 100 -15.85 -8.73 -2.09
CA PRO A 100 -15.60 -7.99 -0.86
C PRO A 100 -14.23 -7.31 -0.93
N ARG A 101 -14.14 -6.06 -0.43
CA ARG A 101 -12.89 -5.30 -0.40
C ARG A 101 -11.81 -6.01 0.42
N TRP A 102 -12.22 -6.72 1.46
CA TRP A 102 -11.33 -7.35 2.43
C TRP A 102 -11.42 -8.87 2.38
N SER A 103 -10.26 -9.51 2.46
CA SER A 103 -10.16 -10.96 2.63
C SER A 103 -9.25 -11.29 3.80
N GLN A 104 -9.57 -12.36 4.53
CA GLN A 104 -8.78 -12.85 5.65
C GLN A 104 -8.20 -14.25 5.37
N LEU A 105 -6.96 -14.45 5.78
CA LEU A 105 -6.23 -15.71 5.63
C LEU A 105 -5.45 -16.02 6.91
N THR A 106 -5.39 -17.30 7.30
CA THR A 106 -4.50 -17.74 8.38
C THR A 106 -3.43 -18.67 7.84
N HIS A 107 -2.22 -18.58 8.40
CA HIS A 107 -1.12 -19.49 8.08
C HIS A 107 -0.35 -19.91 9.33
N ALA A 108 -0.22 -21.22 9.53
CA ALA A 108 0.47 -21.83 10.65
C ALA A 108 0.79 -23.31 10.36
N SER A 109 1.41 -24.01 11.31
CA SER A 109 1.40 -25.47 11.33
C SER A 109 0.09 -25.97 11.96
N PHE A 110 -0.82 -26.48 11.14
CA PHE A 110 -2.13 -27.00 11.56
C PHE A 110 -2.13 -28.52 11.72
N GLY A 111 -2.93 -29.02 12.65
CA GLY A 111 -3.22 -30.43 12.85
C GLY A 111 -4.52 -30.87 12.16
N ALA A 112 -4.72 -32.18 12.04
CA ALA A 112 -5.95 -32.72 11.48
C ALA A 112 -7.16 -32.39 12.38
N PRO A 113 -8.35 -32.09 11.82
CA PRO A 113 -8.68 -32.14 10.39
C PRO A 113 -8.38 -30.84 9.62
N VAL A 114 -7.94 -29.77 10.29
CA VAL A 114 -7.74 -28.44 9.70
C VAL A 114 -6.61 -28.46 8.67
N GLY A 115 -5.52 -29.14 8.98
CA GLY A 115 -4.37 -29.29 8.08
C GLY A 115 -3.50 -30.49 8.42
N ASN A 116 -2.32 -30.54 7.80
CA ASN A 116 -1.35 -31.62 8.02
C ASN A 116 0.09 -31.09 8.02
N GLY A 117 0.31 -30.00 8.75
CA GLY A 117 1.57 -29.26 8.80
C GLY A 117 1.42 -27.79 8.37
N TRP A 118 2.51 -27.20 7.89
CA TRP A 118 2.57 -25.81 7.45
C TRP A 118 1.70 -25.54 6.24
N GLY A 119 0.83 -24.54 6.34
CA GLY A 119 0.03 -24.07 5.22
C GLY A 119 -1.04 -23.06 5.64
N PHE A 120 -1.90 -22.73 4.69
CA PHE A 120 -3.08 -21.90 4.95
C PHE A 120 -4.17 -22.72 5.61
N GLY A 121 -4.79 -22.14 6.64
CA GLY A 121 -5.90 -22.71 7.40
C GLY A 121 -7.22 -22.04 7.03
N PRO A 122 -8.10 -21.78 8.02
CA PRO A 122 -9.32 -21.00 7.81
C PRO A 122 -9.04 -19.68 7.09
N SER A 123 -9.95 -19.36 6.17
CA SER A 123 -9.98 -18.13 5.40
C SER A 123 -11.40 -17.60 5.34
N TYR A 124 -11.55 -16.29 5.19
CA TYR A 124 -12.84 -15.64 5.03
C TYR A 124 -12.76 -14.70 3.83
N ASP A 125 -13.76 -14.76 2.94
CA ASP A 125 -13.83 -13.93 1.72
C ASP A 125 -12.58 -13.96 0.83
N ALA A 126 -11.74 -14.97 1.02
CA ALA A 126 -10.52 -15.17 0.26
C ALA A 126 -10.76 -16.19 -0.86
N TRP A 127 -10.20 -15.90 -2.04
CA TRP A 127 -10.19 -16.83 -3.17
C TRP A 127 -8.77 -17.37 -3.44
N GLU A 128 -8.62 -18.27 -4.43
CA GLU A 128 -7.34 -18.95 -4.68
C GLU A 128 -6.19 -17.97 -5.00
N GLY A 129 -6.48 -16.85 -5.66
CA GLY A 129 -5.49 -15.82 -5.95
C GLY A 129 -5.00 -15.10 -4.71
N ASP A 130 -5.83 -14.94 -3.69
CA ASP A 130 -5.43 -14.34 -2.41
C ASP A 130 -4.46 -15.23 -1.66
N VAL A 131 -4.73 -16.53 -1.66
CA VAL A 131 -3.82 -17.54 -1.11
C VAL A 131 -2.48 -17.48 -1.83
N LYS A 132 -2.47 -17.49 -3.17
CA LYS A 132 -1.24 -17.40 -3.98
C LYS A 132 -0.50 -16.08 -3.76
N PHE A 133 -1.23 -14.98 -3.60
CA PHE A 133 -0.69 -13.66 -3.32
C PHE A 133 -0.01 -13.62 -1.96
N ALA A 134 -0.73 -13.99 -0.89
CA ALA A 134 -0.20 -14.03 0.47
C ALA A 134 0.97 -15.01 0.60
N GLN A 135 0.95 -16.14 -0.10
CA GLN A 135 2.01 -17.16 -0.07
C GLN A 135 3.39 -16.62 -0.46
N ARG A 136 3.46 -15.56 -1.29
CA ARG A 136 4.74 -14.92 -1.69
C ARG A 136 5.42 -14.22 -0.50
N TYR A 137 4.64 -13.77 0.47
CA TYR A 137 5.08 -12.86 1.53
C TYR A 137 5.07 -13.48 2.91
N VAL A 138 4.12 -14.40 3.19
CA VAL A 138 4.05 -15.09 4.46
C VAL A 138 5.37 -15.79 4.78
N ARG A 139 5.78 -15.69 6.04
CA ARG A 139 6.99 -16.34 6.57
C ARG A 139 6.58 -17.49 7.48
N GLY A 140 7.27 -18.62 7.33
CA GLY A 140 6.94 -19.83 8.07
C GLY A 140 7.16 -19.68 9.59
N SER A 141 8.31 -19.18 10.03
CA SER A 141 8.63 -19.12 11.46
C SER A 141 9.26 -17.79 11.85
N ILE A 142 8.74 -17.17 12.91
CA ILE A 142 9.43 -16.09 13.62
C ILE A 142 10.37 -16.74 14.63
N GLN A 143 11.67 -16.47 14.48
CA GLN A 143 12.67 -16.90 15.45
C GLN A 143 12.59 -15.96 16.68
N ALA A 144 11.80 -16.36 17.67
CA ALA A 144 11.78 -15.78 19.01
C ALA A 144 12.50 -16.73 19.98
N GLU A 145 13.25 -16.17 20.92
CA GLU A 145 13.97 -16.96 21.93
C GLU A 145 12.99 -17.52 22.97
N ASP A 146 13.30 -18.70 23.52
CA ASP A 146 12.61 -19.32 24.66
C ASP A 146 11.10 -19.61 24.56
N VAL A 147 10.54 -19.64 23.35
CA VAL A 147 9.14 -20.04 23.15
C VAL A 147 8.94 -21.52 23.51
N ASN A 148 8.12 -21.76 24.54
CA ASN A 148 7.74 -23.09 25.01
C ASN A 148 6.28 -23.10 25.48
N ASP A 149 5.72 -24.29 25.71
CA ASP A 149 4.28 -24.44 25.99
C ASP A 149 3.88 -24.07 27.44
N PHE A 150 4.82 -23.64 28.28
CA PHE A 150 4.60 -23.30 29.70
C PHE A 150 4.66 -21.79 29.98
N LEU A 151 4.62 -20.96 28.94
CA LEU A 151 4.54 -19.51 29.12
C LEU A 151 3.22 -19.12 29.79
N SER A 152 3.26 -18.18 30.73
CA SER A 152 2.05 -17.54 31.26
C SER A 152 1.38 -16.66 30.20
N GLU A 153 0.12 -16.28 30.41
CA GLU A 153 -0.61 -15.35 29.52
C GLU A 153 0.17 -14.03 29.35
N GLU A 154 0.69 -13.47 30.44
CA GLU A 154 1.52 -12.25 30.44
C GLU A 154 2.81 -12.43 29.60
N GLN A 155 3.44 -13.61 29.66
CA GLN A 155 4.62 -13.92 28.85
C GLN A 155 4.26 -14.09 27.37
N ILE A 156 3.11 -14.70 27.07
CA ILE A 156 2.59 -14.86 25.71
C ILE A 156 2.26 -13.49 25.11
N GLU A 157 1.66 -12.58 25.86
CA GLU A 157 1.39 -11.21 25.44
C GLU A 157 2.66 -10.46 25.06
N GLN A 158 3.76 -10.68 25.78
CA GLN A 158 5.06 -10.06 25.56
C GLN A 158 5.87 -10.66 24.40
N LEU A 159 5.43 -11.78 23.81
CA LEU A 159 6.11 -12.36 22.65
C LEU A 159 6.16 -11.37 21.48
N PRO A 160 7.27 -11.34 20.72
CA PRO A 160 7.44 -10.38 19.64
C PRO A 160 6.37 -10.57 18.56
N VAL A 161 5.84 -9.44 18.11
CA VAL A 161 4.91 -9.39 16.98
C VAL A 161 5.67 -8.89 15.77
N ARG A 162 5.69 -9.71 14.71
CA ARG A 162 6.08 -9.27 13.38
C ARG A 162 4.83 -8.83 12.64
N PHE A 163 4.65 -7.52 12.56
CA PHE A 163 3.61 -6.91 11.77
C PHE A 163 4.24 -6.33 10.51
N GLU A 164 3.79 -6.81 9.36
CA GLU A 164 4.27 -6.37 8.05
C GLU A 164 3.10 -5.81 7.25
N TYR A 165 3.31 -4.67 6.62
CA TYR A 165 2.41 -4.14 5.60
C TYR A 165 3.14 -4.08 4.27
N ILE A 166 2.50 -4.60 3.22
CA ILE A 166 3.07 -4.71 1.88
C ILE A 166 2.09 -4.13 0.86
N PRO A 167 2.39 -2.95 0.31
CA PRO A 167 1.66 -2.44 -0.84
C PRO A 167 2.15 -3.14 -2.11
N VAL A 168 1.20 -3.64 -2.91
CA VAL A 168 1.49 -4.26 -4.21
C VAL A 168 0.40 -3.80 -5.18
N GLU A 169 0.79 -3.03 -6.19
CA GLU A 169 -0.14 -2.40 -7.13
C GLU A 169 -1.19 -1.57 -6.35
N GLU A 170 -2.48 -1.88 -6.49
CA GLU A 170 -3.56 -1.24 -5.76
C GLU A 170 -4.02 -2.04 -4.54
N LYS A 171 -3.27 -3.08 -4.13
CA LYS A 171 -3.58 -3.94 -2.98
C LYS A 171 -2.67 -3.67 -1.78
N GLY A 172 -3.22 -3.89 -0.59
CA GLY A 172 -2.50 -3.82 0.67
C GLY A 172 -2.55 -5.16 1.41
N LEU A 173 -1.41 -5.77 1.68
CA LEU A 173 -1.33 -6.99 2.49
C LEU A 173 -0.85 -6.66 3.90
N PHE A 174 -1.67 -6.96 4.88
CA PHE A 174 -1.33 -6.90 6.30
C PHE A 174 -1.01 -8.31 6.78
N LEU A 175 0.16 -8.52 7.37
CA LEU A 175 0.58 -9.77 7.98
C LEU A 175 0.86 -9.55 9.46
N HIS A 176 0.04 -10.14 10.33
CA HIS A 176 0.27 -10.13 11.76
C HIS A 176 0.72 -11.53 12.21
N SER A 177 2.02 -11.67 12.43
CA SER A 177 2.65 -12.94 12.77
C SER A 177 3.16 -12.93 14.23
N LYS A 178 2.82 -13.98 15.00
CA LYS A 178 3.23 -14.14 16.40
C LYS A 178 3.62 -15.61 16.69
N PRO A 179 4.62 -15.88 17.55
CA PRO A 179 4.92 -17.25 17.95
C PRO A 179 3.71 -17.92 18.63
N ALA A 180 3.45 -19.17 18.27
CA ALA A 180 2.24 -19.91 18.66
C ALA A 180 2.57 -21.23 19.41
N GLY A 181 3.77 -21.36 19.97
CA GLY A 181 4.18 -22.54 20.74
C GLY A 181 4.57 -23.74 19.88
N SER A 182 4.35 -24.94 20.42
CA SER A 182 4.53 -26.19 19.68
C SER A 182 3.34 -26.48 18.75
N ASP A 183 3.62 -27.10 17.60
CA ASP A 183 2.57 -27.60 16.70
C ASP A 183 1.92 -28.89 17.24
N SER A 184 0.89 -29.40 16.54
CA SER A 184 0.16 -30.61 16.95
C SER A 184 1.00 -31.88 16.98
N THR A 185 2.24 -31.85 16.46
CA THR A 185 3.20 -32.96 16.51
C THR A 185 4.26 -32.77 17.60
N GLY A 186 4.20 -31.67 18.36
CA GLY A 186 5.16 -31.30 19.39
C GLY A 186 6.42 -30.63 18.85
N ARG A 187 6.46 -30.25 17.57
CA ARG A 187 7.59 -29.49 17.02
C ARG A 187 7.48 -28.05 17.46
N LYS A 188 8.56 -27.54 18.05
CA LYS A 188 8.66 -26.14 18.46
C LYS A 188 8.75 -25.22 17.24
N GLY A 189 8.45 -23.94 17.47
CA GLY A 189 8.64 -22.88 16.47
C GLY A 189 7.44 -22.67 15.56
N ASN A 190 6.25 -23.09 15.98
CA ASN A 190 5.01 -22.71 15.28
C ASN A 190 4.83 -21.20 15.37
N THR A 191 4.35 -20.60 14.30
CA THR A 191 4.06 -19.17 14.20
C THR A 191 2.70 -19.08 13.55
N PHE A 192 1.81 -18.36 14.21
CA PHE A 192 0.50 -18.08 13.66
C PHE A 192 0.55 -16.72 12.97
N THR A 193 0.15 -16.69 11.70
CA THR A 193 -0.03 -15.47 10.93
C THR A 193 -1.50 -15.29 10.61
N HIS A 194 -2.08 -14.16 11.04
CA HIS A 194 -3.36 -13.69 10.53
C HIS A 194 -3.09 -12.58 9.50
N ALA A 195 -3.65 -12.74 8.31
CA ALA A 195 -3.46 -11.83 7.20
C ALA A 195 -4.78 -11.20 6.78
N TYR A 196 -4.74 -9.89 6.51
CA TYR A 196 -5.80 -9.16 5.82
C TYR A 196 -5.28 -8.69 4.46
N ILE A 197 -6.12 -8.79 3.43
CA ILE A 197 -5.85 -8.23 2.11
C ILE A 197 -6.88 -7.13 1.85
N ASP A 198 -6.42 -5.90 1.64
CA ASP A 198 -7.17 -4.81 1.03
C ASP A 198 -7.05 -4.97 -0.49
N HIS A 199 -8.15 -5.25 -1.18
CA HIS A 199 -8.17 -5.32 -2.65
C HIS A 199 -8.17 -3.94 -3.31
N ASP A 200 -8.38 -2.86 -2.55
CA ASP A 200 -8.41 -1.50 -3.07
C ASP A 200 -7.86 -0.48 -2.06
N THR A 201 -6.58 -0.16 -2.21
CA THR A 201 -5.87 0.86 -1.42
C THR A 201 -6.17 2.30 -1.88
N THR A 202 -6.86 2.48 -3.00
CA THR A 202 -7.22 3.79 -3.55
C THR A 202 -8.45 4.35 -2.86
N GLU A 203 -9.37 3.49 -2.44
CA GLU A 203 -10.54 3.86 -1.66
C GLU A 203 -10.19 4.19 -0.20
N PRO A 204 -10.87 5.17 0.44
CA PRO A 204 -10.64 5.48 1.84
C PRO A 204 -10.88 4.26 2.75
N SER A 205 -9.87 3.90 3.54
CA SER A 205 -10.00 2.98 4.68
C SER A 205 -10.14 3.75 6.00
N GLN A 206 -10.80 3.14 7.00
CA GLN A 206 -10.86 3.66 8.37
C GLN A 206 -9.46 3.78 9.00
N LEU A 207 -8.50 2.97 8.56
CA LEU A 207 -7.10 3.07 8.97
C LEU A 207 -6.39 4.19 8.20
N ARG A 208 -6.26 5.38 8.82
CA ARG A 208 -5.53 6.52 8.21
C ARG A 208 -4.13 6.11 7.73
N TYR A 209 -3.39 5.33 8.53
CA TYR A 209 -2.12 4.73 8.15
C TYR A 209 -2.13 3.21 8.42
N PRO A 210 -1.58 2.37 7.53
CA PRO A 210 -1.59 0.92 7.71
C PRO A 210 -0.96 0.44 9.04
N VAL A 211 0.05 1.16 9.53
CA VAL A 211 0.73 0.87 10.80
C VAL A 211 -0.20 0.94 12.02
N LEU A 212 -1.33 1.66 11.95
CA LEU A 212 -2.33 1.70 13.02
C LEU A 212 -2.95 0.32 13.30
N ALA A 213 -2.92 -0.61 12.34
CA ALA A 213 -3.45 -1.95 12.55
C ALA A 213 -2.55 -2.83 13.45
N TYR A 214 -1.32 -2.42 13.77
CA TYR A 214 -0.34 -3.22 14.54
C TYR A 214 -0.94 -3.86 15.81
N GLY A 215 -1.70 -3.10 16.59
CA GLY A 215 -2.33 -3.55 17.84
C GLY A 215 -3.81 -3.85 17.71
N SER A 216 -4.30 -4.11 16.48
CA SER A 216 -5.72 -4.33 16.23
C SER A 216 -6.24 -5.54 17.02
N PRO A 217 -7.40 -5.45 17.68
CA PRO A 217 -8.03 -6.60 18.34
C PRO A 217 -8.54 -7.66 17.34
N ASP A 218 -8.59 -7.34 16.05
CA ASP A 218 -9.12 -8.23 15.01
C ASP A 218 -8.08 -9.29 14.58
N PHE A 219 -6.79 -9.02 14.82
CA PHE A 219 -5.74 -10.02 14.59
C PHE A 219 -5.80 -11.15 15.62
N LYS A 220 -6.02 -12.37 15.13
CA LYS A 220 -5.99 -13.58 15.97
C LYS A 220 -4.56 -13.93 16.33
N THR A 221 -4.32 -14.21 17.61
CA THR A 221 -3.01 -14.59 18.15
C THR A 221 -3.09 -15.84 19.05
N PRO A 222 -3.64 -16.97 18.54
CA PRO A 222 -3.77 -18.20 19.32
C PRO A 222 -2.39 -18.72 19.74
N PHE A 223 -2.34 -19.37 20.90
CA PHE A 223 -1.11 -19.98 21.43
C PHE A 223 -1.33 -21.45 21.79
N GLY A 224 -0.50 -22.32 21.22
CA GLY A 224 -0.63 -23.77 21.37
C GLY A 224 -1.51 -24.40 20.30
N SER A 225 -1.29 -25.70 20.06
CA SER A 225 -1.91 -26.41 18.95
C SER A 225 -3.44 -26.51 19.04
N ALA A 226 -4.02 -26.50 20.24
CA ALA A 226 -5.48 -26.57 20.39
C ALA A 226 -6.13 -25.29 19.85
N ASP A 227 -5.68 -24.14 20.34
CA ASP A 227 -6.22 -22.82 19.98
C ASP A 227 -5.97 -22.48 18.50
N VAL A 228 -4.80 -22.86 17.97
CA VAL A 228 -4.49 -22.71 16.53
C VAL A 228 -5.48 -23.50 15.67
N ASN A 229 -5.84 -24.73 16.08
CA ASN A 229 -6.76 -25.59 15.32
C ASN A 229 -8.25 -25.27 15.54
N SER A 230 -8.59 -24.43 16.53
CA SER A 230 -9.96 -24.01 16.80
C SER A 230 -10.24 -22.58 16.32
N ILE A 231 -9.36 -21.99 15.51
CA ILE A 231 -9.54 -20.61 15.07
C ILE A 231 -10.73 -20.48 14.12
N GLU A 232 -11.54 -19.46 14.37
CA GLU A 232 -12.66 -19.06 13.52
C GLU A 232 -12.46 -17.60 13.10
N LEU A 233 -12.78 -17.33 11.84
CA LEU A 233 -12.76 -15.99 11.26
C LEU A 233 -14.20 -15.54 11.01
N SER A 234 -14.43 -14.25 11.17
CA SER A 234 -15.72 -13.61 10.93
C SER A 234 -15.62 -12.62 9.78
N HIS A 235 -16.75 -12.37 9.14
CA HIS A 235 -16.91 -11.31 8.16
C HIS A 235 -16.41 -9.96 8.69
N ASP A 236 -15.76 -9.19 7.82
CA ASP A 236 -15.24 -7.87 8.14
C ASP A 236 -15.24 -6.98 6.88
N ASP A 237 -16.27 -6.14 6.76
CA ASP A 237 -16.45 -5.23 5.62
C ASP A 237 -15.50 -4.02 5.66
N ASP A 238 -15.00 -3.68 6.85
CA ASP A 238 -14.25 -2.44 7.09
C ASP A 238 -12.74 -2.68 7.17
N GLY A 239 -12.32 -3.94 7.26
CA GLY A 239 -10.94 -4.34 7.48
C GLY A 239 -10.53 -4.17 8.95
N PRO A 240 -9.25 -4.39 9.26
CA PRO A 240 -8.82 -4.40 10.65
C PRO A 240 -8.99 -3.02 11.29
N ASN A 241 -9.57 -2.97 12.48
CA ASN A 241 -9.67 -1.77 13.30
C ASN A 241 -8.28 -1.27 13.72
N ALA A 242 -8.17 0.03 14.02
CA ALA A 242 -6.96 0.56 14.62
C ALA A 242 -6.72 -0.09 16.00
N GLY A 243 -5.45 -0.39 16.30
CA GLY A 243 -5.03 -0.77 17.63
C GLY A 243 -5.08 0.40 18.62
N ALA A 244 -4.83 0.10 19.89
CA ALA A 244 -4.82 1.12 20.96
C ALA A 244 -3.65 2.13 20.86
N PHE A 245 -2.75 1.96 19.89
CA PHE A 245 -1.57 2.80 19.72
C PHE A 245 -1.88 3.95 18.76
N ASP A 246 -1.93 5.19 19.27
CA ASP A 246 -2.23 6.38 18.47
C ASP A 246 -0.98 7.17 18.04
N LEU A 247 -1.19 8.12 17.13
CA LEU A 247 -0.13 8.94 16.54
C LEU A 247 0.50 9.92 17.53
N GLN A 248 -0.27 10.46 18.49
CA GLN A 248 0.26 11.39 19.48
C GLN A 248 1.25 10.68 20.40
N TRP A 249 0.90 9.47 20.85
CA TRP A 249 1.80 8.62 21.62
C TRP A 249 3.08 8.27 20.86
N ALA A 250 2.99 8.00 19.56
CA ALA A 250 4.18 7.73 18.74
C ALA A 250 5.16 8.92 18.76
N TRP A 251 4.66 10.15 18.62
CA TRP A 251 5.46 11.37 18.69
C TRP A 251 6.05 11.62 20.09
N ILE A 252 5.29 11.36 21.15
CA ILE A 252 5.79 11.43 22.53
C ILE A 252 6.96 10.46 22.73
N VAL A 253 6.82 9.21 22.29
CA VAL A 253 7.88 8.20 22.39
C VAL A 253 9.13 8.64 21.64
N VAL A 254 9.00 9.05 20.38
CA VAL A 254 10.13 9.42 19.52
C VAL A 254 10.83 10.70 19.98
N ARG A 255 10.09 11.75 20.34
CA ARG A 255 10.67 13.06 20.67
C ARG A 255 10.99 13.22 22.13
N GLN A 256 10.07 12.89 23.02
CA GLN A 256 10.27 13.15 24.44
C GLN A 256 11.06 12.04 25.11
N MET A 257 10.69 10.78 24.85
CA MET A 257 11.31 9.65 25.55
C MET A 257 12.65 9.26 24.92
N MET A 258 12.77 9.35 23.59
CA MET A 258 13.98 8.96 22.87
C MET A 258 14.85 10.15 22.43
N ALA A 259 14.25 11.34 22.29
CA ALA A 259 14.95 12.56 21.84
C ALA A 259 15.79 12.35 20.58
N ALA A 260 15.21 11.66 19.60
CA ALA A 260 15.92 11.08 18.47
C ALA A 260 15.18 11.29 17.13
N GLU A 261 14.59 12.47 16.92
CA GLU A 261 13.94 12.86 15.65
C GLU A 261 14.88 12.75 14.43
N GLY A 262 16.19 12.92 14.61
CA GLY A 262 17.16 12.70 13.54
C GLY A 262 17.24 11.27 13.00
N VAL A 263 16.67 10.29 13.71
CA VAL A 263 16.48 8.92 13.19
C VAL A 263 15.49 8.93 12.04
N ILE A 264 14.39 9.69 12.13
CA ILE A 264 13.40 9.81 11.06
C ILE A 264 14.06 10.41 9.81
N TYR A 265 14.87 11.46 9.98
CA TYR A 265 15.61 12.08 8.88
C TYR A 265 16.58 11.08 8.21
N ALA A 266 17.30 10.29 9.01
CA ALA A 266 18.22 9.29 8.48
C ALA A 266 17.50 8.17 7.72
N VAL A 267 16.32 7.74 8.19
CA VAL A 267 15.47 6.77 7.48
C VAL A 267 14.99 7.36 6.17
N GLN A 268 14.48 8.59 6.16
CA GLN A 268 14.00 9.28 4.96
C GLN A 268 15.12 9.48 3.93
N ASP A 269 16.31 9.91 4.37
CA ASP A 269 17.51 10.05 3.53
C ASP A 269 17.89 8.70 2.90
N ALA A 270 17.87 7.62 3.68
CA ALA A 270 18.18 6.28 3.18
C ALA A 270 17.14 5.80 2.15
N LEU A 271 15.85 6.03 2.41
CA LEU A 271 14.76 5.67 1.49
C LEU A 271 14.83 6.45 0.18
N GLU A 272 15.07 7.77 0.21
CA GLU A 272 15.22 8.57 -1.01
C GLU A 272 16.49 8.20 -1.79
N ALA A 273 17.53 7.72 -1.11
CA ALA A 273 18.74 7.18 -1.75
C ALA A 273 18.55 5.75 -2.31
N GLY A 274 17.35 5.17 -2.19
CA GLY A 274 17.04 3.80 -2.65
C GLY A 274 17.70 2.71 -1.81
N GLN A 275 18.07 3.01 -0.57
CA GLN A 275 18.63 2.04 0.38
C GLN A 275 17.53 1.34 1.18
N LEU A 276 17.88 0.23 1.83
CA LEU A 276 17.01 -0.51 2.74
C LEU A 276 17.36 -0.20 4.21
N PRO A 277 16.74 0.80 4.84
CA PRO A 277 16.96 1.10 6.24
C PRO A 277 16.41 0.01 7.16
N VAL A 278 17.23 -0.39 8.14
CA VAL A 278 16.84 -1.26 9.25
C VAL A 278 17.04 -0.48 10.55
N ILE A 279 15.94 -0.22 11.26
CA ILE A 279 15.94 0.48 12.55
C ILE A 279 16.11 -0.55 13.66
N LEU A 280 17.13 -0.37 14.51
CA LEU A 280 17.30 -1.24 15.67
C LEU A 280 16.37 -0.81 16.81
N THR A 281 15.57 -1.73 17.32
CA THR A 281 14.61 -1.46 18.39
C THR A 281 14.68 -2.51 19.49
N LYS A 282 14.26 -2.15 20.70
CA LYS A 282 14.17 -3.09 21.83
C LYS A 282 12.95 -4.01 21.69
N THR A 283 11.85 -3.47 21.17
CA THR A 283 10.58 -4.18 21.04
C THR A 283 9.91 -3.84 19.71
N SER A 284 8.96 -4.68 19.30
CA SER A 284 8.11 -4.39 18.13
C SER A 284 7.20 -3.19 18.37
N VAL A 285 6.84 -2.87 19.62
CA VAL A 285 6.08 -1.65 19.98
C VAL A 285 6.91 -0.39 19.71
N GLU A 286 8.19 -0.39 20.07
CA GLU A 286 9.11 0.71 19.72
C GLU A 286 9.24 0.86 18.21
N ALA A 287 9.32 -0.25 17.46
CA ALA A 287 9.32 -0.22 15.99
C ALA A 287 8.07 0.44 15.42
N THR A 288 6.89 0.10 15.95
CA THR A 288 5.62 0.72 15.55
C THR A 288 5.63 2.22 15.76
N ALA A 289 6.21 2.74 16.85
CA ALA A 289 6.34 4.18 17.07
C ALA A 289 7.16 4.88 15.97
N TRP A 290 8.31 4.30 15.61
CA TRP A 290 9.15 4.82 14.53
C TRP A 290 8.46 4.81 13.17
N ILE A 291 7.81 3.69 12.83
CA ILE A 291 7.09 3.53 11.55
C ILE A 291 5.85 4.43 11.50
N MET A 292 5.15 4.64 12.62
CA MET A 292 4.02 5.57 12.73
C MET A 292 4.44 6.99 12.45
N VAL A 293 5.51 7.46 13.11
CA VAL A 293 6.08 8.78 12.86
C VAL A 293 6.55 8.90 11.41
N LEU A 294 7.21 7.89 10.84
CA LEU A 294 7.58 7.92 9.42
C LEU A 294 6.34 8.03 8.52
N SER A 295 5.30 7.24 8.78
CA SER A 295 4.07 7.20 7.97
C SER A 295 3.39 8.56 7.92
N CYS A 296 3.36 9.29 9.05
CA CYS A 296 2.73 10.59 9.12
C CYS A 296 3.49 11.71 8.38
N THR A 297 4.72 11.45 7.92
CA THR A 297 5.48 12.38 7.07
C THR A 297 5.18 12.23 5.58
N MET A 298 4.27 11.32 5.24
CA MET A 298 3.76 11.06 3.89
C MET A 298 2.27 11.38 3.86
N SER A 299 1.71 11.65 2.67
CA SER A 299 0.26 11.65 2.56
C SER A 299 -0.30 10.25 2.85
N VAL A 300 -1.56 10.17 3.28
CA VAL A 300 -2.25 8.89 3.54
C VAL A 300 -2.18 7.97 2.32
N LYS A 301 -2.38 8.53 1.13
CA LYS A 301 -2.32 7.78 -0.13
C LYS A 301 -0.92 7.20 -0.38
N GLU A 302 0.13 7.99 -0.19
CA GLU A 302 1.51 7.51 -0.38
C GLU A 302 1.89 6.47 0.68
N ALA A 303 1.49 6.65 1.94
CA ALA A 303 1.76 5.67 2.98
C ALA A 303 1.08 4.32 2.68
N ARG A 304 -0.14 4.32 2.12
CA ARG A 304 -0.84 3.10 1.69
C ARG A 304 -0.28 2.48 0.42
N SER A 305 0.16 3.27 -0.56
CA SER A 305 0.57 2.73 -1.87
C SER A 305 2.07 2.50 -2.02
N LEU A 306 2.90 3.15 -1.21
CA LEU A 306 4.36 3.15 -1.40
C LEU A 306 5.13 2.67 -0.18
N LEU A 307 4.62 2.80 1.05
CA LEU A 307 5.40 2.45 2.23
C LEU A 307 5.18 0.98 2.60
N ARG A 308 6.19 0.14 2.35
CA ARG A 308 6.30 -1.20 2.92
C ARG A 308 7.02 -1.11 4.27
N PHE A 309 6.54 -1.84 5.27
CA PHE A 309 7.26 -1.93 6.53
C PHE A 309 7.12 -3.28 7.22
N SER A 310 8.09 -3.60 8.10
CA SER A 310 8.00 -4.71 9.06
C SER A 310 8.51 -4.27 10.43
N THR A 311 7.77 -4.60 11.49
CA THR A 311 8.13 -4.25 12.88
C THR A 311 9.14 -5.18 13.53
N PHE A 312 9.46 -6.31 12.90
CA PHE A 312 10.38 -7.30 13.46
C PHE A 312 10.97 -8.20 12.38
N GLU A 313 12.27 -8.08 12.14
CA GLU A 313 13.03 -8.98 11.28
C GLU A 313 14.26 -9.50 12.02
N ARG A 314 14.54 -10.80 11.86
CA ARG A 314 15.75 -11.43 12.35
C ARG A 314 16.77 -11.55 11.24
N ALA A 315 18.02 -11.17 11.50
CA ALA A 315 19.10 -11.26 10.52
C ALA A 315 19.35 -12.70 10.03
N THR A 316 19.06 -13.69 10.86
CA THR A 316 19.25 -15.12 10.56
C THR A 316 18.31 -15.66 9.47
N SER A 317 17.13 -15.06 9.32
CA SER A 317 16.13 -15.42 8.31
C SER A 317 15.94 -14.30 7.28
N PHE A 318 16.81 -13.30 7.28
CA PHE A 318 16.68 -12.12 6.45
C PHE A 318 17.24 -12.34 5.05
N GLU A 319 16.41 -12.13 4.03
CA GLU A 319 16.82 -12.17 2.64
C GLU A 319 16.58 -10.80 2.00
N VAL A 320 17.66 -10.08 1.70
CA VAL A 320 17.60 -8.72 1.09
C VAL A 320 16.69 -8.72 -0.13
N ARG A 321 16.75 -9.75 -0.98
CA ARG A 321 15.95 -9.82 -2.22
C ARG A 321 14.45 -9.87 -1.97
N SER A 322 14.00 -10.40 -0.83
CA SER A 322 12.59 -10.44 -0.48
C SER A 322 12.03 -9.08 -0.07
N PHE A 323 12.92 -8.11 0.18
CA PHE A 323 12.62 -6.74 0.57
C PHE A 323 13.15 -5.70 -0.44
N ALA A 324 14.07 -6.10 -1.32
CA ALA A 324 14.51 -5.31 -2.46
C ALA A 324 13.29 -5.14 -3.37
N ALA A 325 12.85 -3.89 -3.52
CA ALA A 325 11.52 -3.56 -4.00
C ALA A 325 11.16 -4.20 -5.36
N GLU A 326 10.01 -4.88 -5.40
CA GLU A 326 9.19 -4.98 -6.62
C GLU A 326 8.37 -3.69 -6.79
N VAL A 327 7.96 -3.04 -5.69
CA VAL A 327 7.29 -1.71 -5.63
C VAL A 327 7.63 -1.02 -4.29
N GLY A 328 7.80 0.31 -4.28
CA GLY A 328 7.75 1.15 -3.06
C GLY A 328 9.05 1.38 -2.25
N ARG A 329 8.89 2.10 -1.14
CA ARG A 329 9.90 2.42 -0.11
C ARG A 329 9.76 1.42 1.04
N THR A 330 10.82 0.70 1.38
CA THR A 330 10.78 -0.34 2.43
C THR A 330 11.59 0.06 3.65
N VAL A 331 10.97 0.04 4.84
CA VAL A 331 11.65 0.22 6.13
C VAL A 331 11.44 -0.99 7.02
N LEU A 332 12.47 -1.43 7.72
CA LEU A 332 12.38 -2.61 8.58
C LEU A 332 12.82 -2.25 9.98
N ALA A 333 12.33 -2.98 10.98
CA ALA A 333 12.86 -2.95 12.32
C ALA A 333 13.44 -4.30 12.71
N ALA A 334 14.51 -4.27 13.50
CA ALA A 334 15.22 -5.44 13.97
C ALA A 334 15.56 -5.33 15.46
N PRO A 335 15.63 -6.45 16.19
CA PRO A 335 16.12 -6.45 17.56
C PRO A 335 17.54 -5.91 17.67
N LEU A 336 17.84 -5.26 18.79
CA LEU A 336 19.18 -4.76 19.10
C LEU A 336 20.27 -5.85 19.01
N ASP A 337 19.93 -7.10 19.36
CA ASP A 337 20.88 -8.22 19.37
C ASP A 337 21.34 -8.63 17.97
N ASP A 338 20.61 -8.24 16.93
CA ASP A 338 20.92 -8.54 15.55
C ASP A 338 21.76 -7.43 14.86
N ASP A 339 22.20 -6.39 15.60
CA ASP A 339 22.97 -5.24 15.07
C ASP A 339 24.16 -5.66 14.20
N GLN A 340 25.08 -6.44 14.77
CA GLN A 340 26.28 -6.89 14.07
C GLN A 340 25.94 -7.74 12.85
N ALA A 341 24.91 -8.58 12.96
CA ALA A 341 24.48 -9.46 11.88
C ALA A 341 23.91 -8.65 10.71
N PHE A 342 23.04 -7.66 10.96
CA PHE A 342 22.51 -6.79 9.91
C PHE A 342 23.58 -5.90 9.28
N ARG A 343 24.54 -5.38 10.06
CA ARG A 343 25.67 -4.60 9.49
C ARG A 343 26.56 -5.40 8.55
N ALA A 344 26.59 -6.73 8.71
CA ALA A 344 27.32 -7.60 7.80
C ALA A 344 26.59 -7.83 6.46
N ILE A 345 25.31 -7.46 6.36
CA ILE A 345 24.48 -7.67 5.17
C ILE A 345 24.69 -6.51 4.20
N THR A 346 25.14 -6.83 2.99
CA THR A 346 25.31 -5.82 1.93
C THR A 346 23.96 -5.32 1.43
N GLY A 347 23.83 -4.00 1.25
CA GLY A 347 22.59 -3.37 0.77
C GLY A 347 21.63 -2.94 1.88
N VAL A 348 22.00 -3.13 3.15
CA VAL A 348 21.23 -2.67 4.32
C VAL A 348 21.91 -1.46 4.95
N THR A 349 21.11 -0.46 5.33
CA THR A 349 21.55 0.69 6.13
C THR A 349 21.04 0.54 7.56
N VAL A 350 21.91 0.15 8.49
CA VAL A 350 21.53 -0.04 9.91
C VAL A 350 21.51 1.28 10.65
N ILE A 351 20.35 1.62 11.21
CA ILE A 351 20.09 2.84 11.97
C ILE A 351 19.84 2.44 13.42
N ASP A 352 20.75 2.81 14.32
CA ASP A 352 20.58 2.61 15.77
C ASP A 352 20.17 3.92 16.44
N PRO A 353 18.90 4.05 16.88
CA PRO A 353 18.39 5.25 17.55
C PRO A 353 19.19 5.70 18.77
N ARG A 354 19.96 4.79 19.39
CA ARG A 354 20.79 5.08 20.56
C ARG A 354 22.11 5.77 20.21
N SER A 355 22.45 5.88 18.92
CA SER A 355 23.78 6.32 18.48
C SER A 355 23.72 7.50 17.52
N GLY A 356 24.16 8.68 17.95
CA GLY A 356 24.62 9.74 17.04
C GLY A 356 23.60 10.45 16.16
N TYR A 357 22.29 10.19 16.31
CA TYR A 357 21.26 10.82 15.47
C TYR A 357 20.66 12.11 16.04
N ARG A 358 20.98 12.49 17.28
CA ARG A 358 20.44 13.73 17.88
C ARG A 358 20.76 14.98 17.05
N ASP A 359 21.97 15.04 16.50
CA ASP A 359 22.44 16.19 15.71
C ASP A 359 22.42 15.92 14.19
N TYR A 360 21.73 14.86 13.75
CA TYR A 360 21.68 14.47 12.35
C TYR A 360 21.09 15.59 11.49
N GLN A 361 21.78 15.90 10.38
CA GLN A 361 21.32 16.91 9.43
C GLN A 361 20.69 16.23 8.22
N PRO A 362 19.43 16.53 7.89
CA PRO A 362 18.75 15.92 6.75
C PRO A 362 19.36 16.37 5.42
N HIS A 363 19.58 15.44 4.50
CA HIS A 363 20.13 15.73 3.17
C HIS A 363 19.07 15.72 2.08
N SER A 364 18.07 14.87 2.22
CA SER A 364 17.02 14.68 1.24
C SER A 364 15.92 15.72 1.38
N ARG A 365 15.12 15.91 0.31
CA ARG A 365 14.05 16.92 0.32
C ARG A 365 12.97 16.55 1.34
N TRP A 366 12.59 15.27 1.40
CA TRP A 366 11.60 14.77 2.35
C TRP A 366 12.04 14.99 3.80
N ALA A 367 13.30 14.68 4.10
CA ALA A 367 13.86 14.85 5.45
C ALA A 367 13.97 16.33 5.85
N GLN A 368 14.34 17.20 4.93
CA GLN A 368 14.38 18.65 5.17
C GLN A 368 12.98 19.22 5.42
N GLN A 369 11.99 18.83 4.63
CA GLN A 369 10.59 19.24 4.83
C GLN A 369 10.04 18.76 6.17
N THR A 370 10.32 17.51 6.54
CA THR A 370 9.92 16.94 7.83
C THR A 370 10.52 17.73 8.99
N LYS A 371 11.83 18.02 8.94
CA LYS A 371 12.50 18.83 9.96
C LYS A 371 11.88 20.22 10.11
N LEU A 372 11.56 20.86 8.99
CA LEU A 372 10.90 22.17 8.99
C LEU A 372 9.52 22.08 9.65
N ALA A 373 8.70 21.10 9.30
CA ALA A 373 7.37 20.91 9.88
C ALA A 373 7.44 20.70 11.41
N ILE A 374 8.28 19.78 11.88
CA ILE A 374 8.46 19.48 13.32
C ILE A 374 8.99 20.68 14.12
N THR A 375 9.76 21.58 13.48
CA THR A 375 10.25 22.79 14.15
C THR A 375 9.13 23.80 14.40
N HIS A 376 8.07 23.80 13.58
CA HIS A 376 6.97 24.77 13.66
C HIS A 376 5.76 24.24 14.45
N PHE A 377 5.45 22.95 14.28
CA PHE A 377 4.38 22.27 15.00
C PHE A 377 5.07 21.30 15.94
N ASP A 378 4.94 21.46 17.25
CA ASP A 378 5.50 20.53 18.23
C ASP A 378 4.50 19.38 18.49
N PRO A 379 4.53 18.26 17.72
CA PRO A 379 3.56 17.18 17.87
C PRO A 379 3.75 16.38 19.17
N GLY A 380 4.85 16.61 19.88
CA GLY A 380 5.13 15.98 21.16
C GLY A 380 4.65 16.82 22.34
N GLY A 381 4.40 18.12 22.19
CA GLY A 381 4.05 19.05 23.27
C GLY A 381 2.55 19.37 23.34
N ASP A 382 2.21 20.63 23.68
CA ASP A 382 0.84 21.18 23.62
C ASP A 382 0.35 21.43 22.17
N GLY A 383 1.16 21.05 21.17
CA GLY A 383 0.84 21.22 19.75
C GLY A 383 -0.17 20.17 19.27
N ASP A 384 -1.07 20.60 18.39
CA ASP A 384 -2.07 19.73 17.77
C ASP A 384 -1.40 18.88 16.67
N VAL A 385 -1.40 17.55 16.85
CA VAL A 385 -0.90 16.58 15.86
C VAL A 385 -1.64 16.75 14.53
N GLU A 386 -2.92 17.13 14.56
CA GLU A 386 -3.67 17.40 13.32
C GLU A 386 -3.11 18.62 12.57
N ALA A 387 -2.65 19.66 13.27
CA ALA A 387 -2.02 20.81 12.62
C ALA A 387 -0.69 20.44 11.92
N LEU A 388 0.07 19.50 12.50
CA LEU A 388 1.26 18.95 11.82
C LEU A 388 0.87 18.18 10.57
N LEU A 389 -0.17 17.34 10.66
CA LEU A 389 -0.65 16.55 9.53
C LEU A 389 -1.16 17.43 8.40
N ASP A 390 -1.96 18.45 8.70
CA ASP A 390 -2.46 19.42 7.73
C ASP A 390 -1.29 20.12 7.01
N ALA A 391 -0.29 20.56 7.77
CA ALA A 391 0.90 21.20 7.21
C ALA A 391 1.72 20.26 6.32
N LEU A 392 1.80 18.97 6.66
CA LEU A 392 2.50 17.97 5.85
C LEU A 392 1.71 17.62 4.58
N ASP A 393 0.38 17.58 4.63
CA ASP A 393 -0.46 17.30 3.47
C ASP A 393 -0.42 18.45 2.44
N GLU A 394 -0.42 19.70 2.91
CA GLU A 394 -0.20 20.88 2.06
C GLU A 394 1.18 20.87 1.37
N VAL A 395 2.19 20.29 2.02
CA VAL A 395 3.56 20.22 1.49
C VAL A 395 3.76 19.05 0.53
N ASN A 396 2.97 17.98 0.69
CA ASN A 396 3.09 16.72 -0.07
C ASN A 396 2.15 16.63 -1.29
N THR A 397 1.35 17.66 -1.58
CA THR A 397 0.42 17.65 -2.73
C THR A 397 1.18 17.76 -4.08
N PRO A 398 1.08 16.74 -4.97
CA PRO A 398 1.94 16.62 -6.15
C PRO A 398 1.66 17.62 -7.29
N ASP A 399 0.46 18.21 -7.33
CA ASP A 399 0.03 19.10 -8.43
C ASP A 399 0.53 20.54 -8.32
N LEU A 400 1.23 20.89 -7.24
CA LEU A 400 1.80 22.22 -7.05
C LEU A 400 3.31 22.16 -7.27
N GLY A 401 3.67 21.91 -8.52
CA GLY A 401 4.99 22.24 -9.05
C GLY A 401 5.40 23.61 -8.55
N THR A 402 6.39 23.66 -7.67
CA THR A 402 6.94 24.87 -7.05
C THR A 402 6.04 25.69 -6.12
N LEU A 403 5.16 25.09 -5.31
CA LEU A 403 4.79 25.77 -4.05
C LEU A 403 5.95 25.69 -3.07
N ARG A 404 6.66 26.82 -2.99
CA ARG A 404 7.67 27.11 -1.99
C ARG A 404 7.03 26.93 -0.62
N LEU A 405 7.75 26.31 0.31
CA LEU A 405 7.55 26.37 1.77
C LEU A 405 7.00 27.74 2.24
N GLY A 406 7.40 28.84 1.58
CA GLY A 406 6.86 30.19 1.78
C GLY A 406 5.38 30.46 1.45
N ALA A 407 4.61 29.52 0.90
CA ALA A 407 3.16 29.63 0.72
C ALA A 407 2.41 28.95 1.88
N ALA A 408 2.84 27.75 2.29
CA ALA A 408 2.44 27.13 3.55
C ALA A 408 2.79 28.03 4.75
N MET A 409 3.98 28.66 4.75
CA MET A 409 4.35 29.66 5.76
C MET A 409 3.53 30.96 5.72
N ARG A 410 2.88 31.29 4.59
CA ARG A 410 1.98 32.45 4.49
C ARG A 410 0.57 32.16 5.00
N LEU A 411 0.13 30.91 4.93
CA LEU A 411 -1.09 30.43 5.61
C LEU A 411 -0.92 30.45 7.14
N LEU A 412 0.32 30.38 7.64
CA LEU A 412 0.65 30.35 9.07
C LEU A 412 0.68 31.70 9.81
N HIS A 413 0.33 32.84 9.18
CA HIS A 413 0.20 34.18 9.81
C HIS A 413 1.00 34.39 11.11
N ILE A 414 2.33 34.33 10.99
CA ILE A 414 3.22 34.95 11.97
C ILE A 414 3.40 36.37 11.44
N ASP A 415 2.73 37.34 12.05
CA ASP A 415 3.14 38.74 11.95
C ASP A 415 4.62 38.79 12.37
N GLU A 416 5.51 39.10 11.43
CA GLU A 416 6.88 39.45 11.80
C GLU A 416 6.80 40.58 12.83
N PRO A 417 7.42 40.46 14.03
CA PRO A 417 7.59 41.62 14.88
C PRO A 417 8.46 42.60 14.09
N GLY A 418 7.82 43.68 13.64
CA GLY A 418 8.42 44.71 12.82
C GLY A 418 9.80 45.10 13.35
N THR A 419 10.79 44.99 12.48
CA THR A 419 12.05 45.71 12.60
C THR A 419 11.76 47.20 12.47
N ASP A 420 11.35 47.84 13.57
CA ASP A 420 11.44 49.29 13.69
C ASP A 420 12.91 49.66 13.93
N GLU A 421 13.66 49.88 12.84
CA GLU A 421 14.85 50.71 12.92
C GLU A 421 14.45 52.19 13.10
N PRO A 422 15.13 52.94 13.99
CA PRO A 422 14.87 54.35 14.20
C PRO A 422 15.46 55.17 13.05
N GLY A 423 14.61 55.50 12.09
CA GLY A 423 14.92 56.47 11.04
C GLY A 423 15.06 57.89 11.60
N ALA A 424 16.31 58.35 11.70
CA ALA A 424 16.65 59.74 11.93
C ALA A 424 16.26 60.63 10.74
N GLY A 425 15.74 61.83 11.06
CA GLY A 425 15.50 62.96 10.15
C GLY A 425 14.11 63.55 10.40
N GLY A 426 13.90 64.74 10.97
CA GLY A 426 14.72 65.94 11.01
C GLY A 426 13.96 67.09 10.33
N PHE A 427 13.45 68.03 11.14
CA PHE A 427 12.88 69.36 10.78
C PHE A 427 11.54 69.32 9.99
N SER A 428 10.50 70.12 10.28
CA SER A 428 10.48 71.56 10.63
C SER A 428 9.16 72.03 11.30
N ASP A 429 9.31 72.80 12.39
CA ASP A 429 8.74 74.13 12.67
C ASP A 429 7.33 74.55 12.18
N SER A 430 6.46 74.87 13.15
CA SER A 430 5.47 75.98 13.25
C SER A 430 4.39 75.52 14.25
N GLY A 431 3.97 76.23 15.29
CA GLY A 431 4.04 77.63 15.67
C GLY A 431 2.71 77.95 16.39
N PHE A 432 2.82 78.63 17.55
CA PHE A 432 1.78 79.07 18.51
C PHE A 432 1.37 78.13 19.64
#